data_AF-A0A1A2JNT8-F1
#
_entry.id   AF-A0A1A2JNT8-F1
#
_cell.length_a   1.000
_cell.length_b   1.000
_cell.length_c   1.000
_cell.angle_alpha   90.00
_cell.angle_beta   90.00
_cell.angle_gamma   90.00
#
_symmetry.space_group_name_H-M   'P 1'
#
loop_
_entity.id
_entity.type
_entity.pdbx_description
1 polymer ?
#
loop_
_entity_poly.entity_id
_entity_poly.type
_entity_poly.pdbx_seq_one_letter_code
_entity_poly.pdbx_strand_id
1 'polypeptide(L)' 'MDIEGDPDIHCVMTLGAAEGHGAGRAAMASTAMRVVNAIPYVVDAPAGLLSSLDIPTTLPLYAFD' A
#
# COMPACT_ATOMS: atom_id res chain seq x y z
N MET A 1 11.76 3.24 9.29
CA MET A 1 11.86 4.14 8.14
C MET A 1 12.10 5.49 8.73
N ASP A 2 13.22 6.07 8.34
CA ASP A 2 13.83 7.20 9.02
C ASP A 2 14.13 8.22 7.94
N ILE A 3 13.60 9.44 8.12
CA ILE A 3 13.87 10.57 7.25
C ILE A 3 14.47 11.67 8.13
N GLU A 4 15.72 12.01 7.87
CA GLU A 4 16.42 13.14 8.49
C GLU A 4 16.01 14.44 7.79
N GLY A 5 15.68 15.48 8.56
CA GLY A 5 15.20 16.74 8.01
C GLY A 5 14.80 17.76 9.08
N ASP A 6 13.89 18.67 8.71
CA ASP A 6 13.28 19.62 9.65
C ASP A 6 11.76 19.60 9.48
N PRO A 7 11.01 18.82 10.28
CA PRO A 7 11.46 17.95 11.39
C PRO A 7 11.97 16.58 10.94
N ASP A 8 12.70 15.91 11.82
CA ASP A 8 13.02 14.48 11.68
C ASP A 8 11.75 13.61 11.77
N ILE A 9 11.65 12.55 10.96
CA ILE A 9 10.50 11.64 10.92
C ILE A 9 10.96 10.19 11.14
N HIS A 10 10.37 9.51 12.13
CA HIS A 10 10.56 8.09 12.40
C HIS A 10 9.24 7.31 12.27
N CYS A 11 9.24 6.25 11.47
CA CYS A 11 8.09 5.37 11.27
C CYS A 11 8.48 3.89 11.34
N VAL A 12 7.80 3.13 12.19
CA VAL A 12 7.86 1.67 12.27
C VAL A 12 6.52 1.08 11.87
N MET A 13 6.54 0.12 10.95
CA MET A 13 5.34 -0.57 10.49
C MET A 13 5.48 -2.07 10.71
N THR A 14 4.60 -2.63 11.54
CA THR A 14 4.47 -4.07 11.76
C THR A 14 3.17 -4.54 11.12
N LEU A 15 3.27 -5.46 10.17
CA LEU A 15 2.12 -6.03 9.45
C LEU A 15 1.92 -7.49 9.89
N GLY A 16 0.70 -7.83 10.31
CA GLY A 16 0.31 -9.17 10.74
C GLY A 16 -0.04 -9.27 12.22
N ALA A 17 -0.24 -10.50 12.70
CA ALA A 17 -0.51 -10.75 14.12
C ALA A 17 0.74 -10.46 14.96
N ALA A 18 0.55 -10.00 16.19
CA ALA A 18 1.63 -9.77 17.14
C ALA A 18 2.43 -11.05 17.45
N GLU A 19 1.76 -12.22 17.38
CA GLU A 19 2.35 -13.54 17.59
C GLU A 19 1.80 -14.56 16.58
N GLY A 20 2.59 -15.59 16.24
CA GLY A 20 2.10 -16.80 15.58
C GLY A 20 1.91 -16.77 14.06
N HIS A 21 2.18 -15.67 13.36
CA HIS A 21 2.19 -15.63 11.89
C HIS A 21 3.31 -14.70 11.42
N GLY A 22 4.34 -15.24 10.77
CA GLY A 22 5.48 -14.44 10.31
C GLY A 22 5.05 -13.30 9.36
N ALA A 23 5.81 -12.21 9.37
CA ALA A 23 5.56 -11.00 8.57
C ALA A 23 5.26 -11.29 7.08
N GLY A 24 5.78 -12.40 6.54
CA GLY A 24 5.57 -12.82 5.15
C GLY A 24 4.10 -12.96 4.73
N ARG A 25 3.23 -13.53 5.58
CA ARG A 25 1.81 -13.72 5.19
C ARG A 25 1.07 -12.40 5.07
N ALA A 26 1.26 -11.52 6.05
CA ALA A 26 0.65 -10.20 6.04
C ALA A 26 1.23 -9.31 4.93
N ALA A 27 2.54 -9.39 4.68
CA ALA A 27 3.21 -8.70 3.58
C ALA A 27 2.69 -9.15 2.20
N MET A 28 2.46 -10.45 2.01
CA MET A 28 1.85 -10.97 0.78
C MET A 28 0.43 -10.44 0.60
N ALA A 29 -0.39 -10.51 1.66
CA ALA A 29 -1.75 -9.99 1.63
C ALA A 29 -1.77 -8.48 1.32
N SER A 30 -0.93 -7.67 1.96
CA SER A 30 -0.84 -6.23 1.69
C SER A 30 -0.37 -5.92 0.27
N THR A 31 0.53 -6.74 -0.29
CA THR A 31 0.97 -6.62 -1.69
C THR A 31 -0.19 -6.86 -2.64
N ALA A 32 -0.96 -7.93 -2.42
CA ALA A 32 -2.15 -8.23 -3.21
C ALA A 32 -3.21 -7.13 -3.08
N MET A 33 -3.47 -6.64 -1.86
CA MET A 33 -4.38 -5.53 -1.60
C MET A 33 -4.00 -4.29 -2.41
N ARG A 34 -2.71 -3.91 -2.42
CA ARG A 34 -2.24 -2.75 -3.19
C ARG A 34 -2.54 -2.90 -4.69
N VAL A 35 -2.34 -4.10 -5.25
CA VAL A 35 -2.61 -4.37 -6.67
C VAL A 35 -4.11 -4.31 -6.96
N VAL A 36 -4.93 -5.02 -6.17
CA VAL A 36 -6.38 -5.09 -6.40
C VAL A 36 -7.04 -3.71 -6.23
N ASN A 37 -6.68 -2.98 -5.18
CA ASN A 37 -7.22 -1.65 -4.93
C ASN A 37 -6.78 -0.62 -5.98
N ALA A 38 -5.71 -0.88 -6.74
CA ALA A 38 -5.27 -0.01 -7.81
C ALA A 38 -6.11 -0.15 -9.10
N ILE A 39 -6.81 -1.27 -9.28
CA ILE A 39 -7.46 -1.63 -10.56
C ILE A 39 -8.34 -0.50 -11.13
N PRO A 40 -9.28 0.09 -10.37
CA PRO A 40 -10.13 1.15 -10.91
C PRO A 40 -9.32 2.36 -11.40
N TYR A 41 -8.29 2.74 -10.66
CA TYR A 41 -7.44 3.87 -11.02
C TYR A 41 -6.58 3.59 -12.25
N VAL A 42 -6.15 2.34 -12.46
CA VAL A 42 -5.41 1.95 -13.67
C VAL A 42 -6.33 1.90 -14.89
N VAL A 43 -7.57 1.43 -14.72
CA VAL A 43 -8.57 1.37 -15.80
C VAL A 43 -8.91 2.78 -16.30
N ASP A 44 -9.05 3.74 -15.40
CA ASP A 44 -9.39 5.13 -15.73
C ASP A 44 -8.18 5.99 -16.14
N ALA A 45 -6.95 5.46 -16.04
CA ALA A 45 -5.74 6.21 -16.32
C ALA A 45 -5.46 6.39 -17.83
N PRO A 46 -4.72 7.44 -18.22
CA PRO A 46 -4.22 7.57 -19.58
C PRO A 46 -3.35 6.38 -20.00
N ALA A 47 -3.36 6.04 -21.29
CA ALA A 47 -2.49 5.01 -21.83
C ALA A 47 -1.01 5.39 -21.67
N GLY A 48 -0.17 4.41 -21.30
CA GLY A 48 1.26 4.58 -21.12
C GLY A 48 1.80 3.75 -19.96
N LEU A 49 3.09 3.94 -19.67
CA LEU A 49 3.70 3.41 -18.46
C LEU A 49 3.60 4.46 -17.36
N LEU A 50 2.84 4.14 -16.31
CA LEU A 50 2.63 5.02 -15.17
C LEU A 50 3.31 4.44 -13.93
N SER A 51 3.84 5.33 -13.11
CA SER A 51 4.30 5.03 -11.77
C SER A 51 3.12 4.97 -10.81
N SER A 52 3.29 4.25 -9.70
CA SER A 52 2.31 4.31 -8.60
C SER A 52 2.19 5.69 -7.93
N LEU A 53 3.12 6.60 -8.22
CA LEU A 53 3.04 8.00 -7.79
C LEU A 53 2.11 8.84 -8.68
N ASP A 54 1.75 8.35 -9.86
CA ASP A 54 0.92 9.06 -10.84
C ASP A 54 -0.59 8.79 -10.64
N ILE A 55 -0.94 7.91 -9.69
CA ILE A 55 -2.31 7.50 -9.38
C ILE A 55 -2.65 7.80 -7.91
N PRO A 56 -3.95 7.94 -7.56
CA PRO A 56 -4.38 8.15 -6.17
C PRO A 56 -3.94 7.03 -5.22
N THR A 57 -3.98 7.32 -3.91
CA THR A 57 -3.71 6.31 -2.89
C THR A 57 -4.72 5.17 -2.98
N THR A 58 -4.23 3.93 -3.04
CA THR A 58 -5.01 2.72 -3.33
C THR A 58 -5.73 2.17 -2.08
N LEU A 59 -6.52 3.01 -1.42
CA LEU A 59 -7.39 2.58 -0.31
C LEU A 59 -8.48 1.63 -0.82
N PRO A 60 -8.95 0.67 0.00
CA PRO A 60 -10.05 -0.22 -0.38
C PRO A 60 -11.31 0.56 -0.73
N LEU A 61 -11.95 0.19 -1.84
CA LEU A 61 -13.29 0.64 -2.20
C LEU A 61 -14.29 -0.43 -1.76
N TYR A 62 -15.41 -0.04 -1.16
CA TYR A 62 -16.48 -0.95 -0.74
C TYR A 62 -16.04 -1.99 0.31
N ALA A 63 -15.12 -1.65 1.21
CA ALA A 63 -14.56 -2.60 2.18
C ALA A 63 -15.58 -3.21 3.16
N PHE A 64 -16.76 -2.60 3.26
CA PHE A 64 -17.81 -2.97 4.21
C PHE A 64 -19.19 -3.13 3.56
N ASP A 65 -19.29 -2.97 2.24
CA ASP A 65 -20.54 -3.20 1.49
C ASP A 65 -20.76 -4.68 1.16
#